data_AF-A0A8H6YLJ6-F1
#
_entry.id   AF-A0A8H6YLJ6-F1
#
_cell.length_a   1.000
_cell.length_b   1.000
_cell.length_c   1.000
_cell.angle_alpha   90.00
_cell.angle_beta   90.00
_cell.angle_gamma   90.00
#
_symmetry.space_group_name_H-M   'P 1'
#
loop_
_entity.id
_entity.type
_entity.pdbx_description
1 polymer ?
#
loop_
_entity_poly.entity_id
_entity_poly.type
_entity_poly.pdbx_seq_one_letter_code
_entity_poly.pdbx_strand_id
1 'polypeptide(L)'
;MASNETERHCAVCNKTVSFGLGGEANWLEHVGSKAHQQNKRAAEGTKDIKSYFNFKPKAPRTSAPPAAATPSGSQGPIPLQPAPPSPVLVIDDDFAPDATPVADAETTTSDPRKVLLARLRLVISTLPPTIPLASESDPIASFAINPVTLVGTGQDPWEDVIHGAIDSLMYDGARSKNSLELSRSIRRGENGMSGLADWMEKCFFVLQIPLGMLEPRIERLIQAMLLLGASTSVESQPSPTSQPVPEKMSAHSKTSFGCNGQEIPLKDGQSPFLSYPLALHTHRELPWSVEFGPKLIIRSYECKRALEASSICAPCKKLLRHPTIKNLLERNEDGPKPGTTFAYLTVGNMQTLLRKKNDQINGLKLSGLTLSQTLLVRATHLEAYSRLRIAVARNDVPRIHTIIANDLKNGASLFASLEKVGRATEGNFNPKSYVRSEHQLSYLLWQLGGRAAAELGHRCLGLPSIPTVKRHIATTPLVVSPKAPVKDEMQHNLRISYPTPFASSSDHSIGPGF
;
A
#
# COMPACT_ATOMS: atom_id res chain seq x y z
N MET A 1 2.00 46.88 -1.24
CA MET A 1 1.19 46.09 -2.19
C MET A 1 0.78 44.82 -1.48
N ALA A 2 -0.46 44.76 -1.00
CA ALA A 2 -1.00 43.56 -0.35
C ALA A 2 -1.47 42.61 -1.45
N SER A 3 -0.84 41.44 -1.55
CA SER A 3 -1.27 40.36 -2.40
C SER A 3 -2.59 39.80 -1.86
N ASN A 4 -3.69 40.07 -2.56
CA ASN A 4 -4.99 39.48 -2.28
C ASN A 4 -4.91 37.97 -2.54
N GLU A 5 -4.80 37.16 -1.50
CA GLU A 5 -4.99 35.71 -1.58
C GLU A 5 -6.45 35.43 -1.93
N THR A 6 -6.72 35.14 -3.21
CA THR A 6 -8.07 34.88 -3.73
C THR A 6 -8.54 33.45 -3.50
N GLU A 7 -7.71 32.58 -2.92
CA GLU A 7 -8.01 31.16 -2.72
C GLU A 7 -7.42 30.61 -1.41
N ARG A 8 -8.16 29.76 -0.70
CA ARG A 8 -7.64 28.94 0.42
C ARG A 8 -7.90 27.45 0.17
N HIS A 9 -6.92 26.61 0.49
CA HIS A 9 -7.04 25.16 0.36
C HIS A 9 -7.62 24.52 1.63
N CYS A 10 -8.67 23.71 1.49
CA CYS A 10 -9.25 22.93 2.58
C CYS A 10 -8.66 21.53 2.64
N ALA A 11 -7.83 21.26 3.66
CA ALA A 11 -7.20 19.95 3.86
C ALA A 11 -8.21 18.81 4.11
N VAL A 12 -9.37 19.09 4.71
CA VAL A 12 -10.40 18.08 5.00
C VAL A 12 -11.11 17.61 3.73
N CYS A 13 -11.36 18.54 2.80
CA CYS A 13 -12.05 18.24 1.55
C CYS A 13 -11.10 18.01 0.37
N ASN A 14 -9.81 18.29 0.55
CA ASN A 14 -8.78 18.36 -0.50
C ASN A 14 -9.23 19.18 -1.72
N LYS A 15 -9.82 20.37 -1.47
CA LYS A 15 -10.31 21.29 -2.51
C LYS A 15 -9.89 22.72 -2.21
N THR A 16 -9.55 23.46 -3.26
CA THR A 16 -9.27 24.89 -3.19
C THR A 16 -10.58 25.67 -3.29
N VAL A 17 -10.83 26.57 -2.35
CA VAL A 17 -12.04 27.39 -2.26
C VAL A 17 -11.67 28.82 -2.65
N SER A 18 -12.27 29.33 -3.73
CA SER A 18 -12.08 30.70 -4.19
C SER A 18 -12.93 31.68 -3.39
N PHE A 19 -12.33 32.77 -2.92
CA PHE A 19 -12.99 33.78 -2.10
C PHE A 19 -13.94 34.71 -2.87
N GLY A 20 -13.91 34.73 -4.21
CA GLY A 20 -14.82 35.54 -5.04
C GLY A 20 -15.03 36.97 -4.50
N LEU A 21 -16.22 37.53 -4.73
CA LEU A 21 -16.65 38.80 -4.10
C LEU A 21 -17.14 38.60 -2.65
N GLY A 22 -17.37 37.36 -2.22
CA GLY A 22 -17.91 37.01 -0.90
C GLY A 22 -16.87 36.97 0.23
N GLY A 23 -15.58 37.00 -0.10
CA GLY A 23 -14.49 36.97 0.87
C GLY A 23 -14.59 35.77 1.82
N GLU A 24 -14.28 36.00 3.10
CA GLU A 24 -14.27 34.98 4.16
C GLU A 24 -15.62 34.28 4.37
N ALA A 25 -16.74 34.88 3.96
CA ALA A 25 -18.07 34.26 4.06
C ALA A 25 -18.16 32.96 3.23
N ASN A 26 -17.54 32.91 2.06
CA ASN A 26 -17.50 31.71 1.21
C ASN A 26 -16.73 30.56 1.89
N TRP A 27 -15.71 30.87 2.68
CA TRP A 27 -14.96 29.87 3.43
C TRP A 27 -15.75 29.33 4.62
N LEU A 28 -16.43 30.20 5.36
CA LEU A 28 -17.31 29.79 6.45
C LEU A 28 -18.48 28.93 5.93
N GLU A 29 -19.04 29.27 4.77
CA GLU A 29 -20.07 28.47 4.12
C GLU A 29 -19.53 27.10 3.69
N HIS A 30 -18.32 27.04 3.12
CA HIS A 30 -17.66 25.78 2.81
C HIS A 30 -17.47 24.89 4.05
N VAL A 31 -16.93 25.45 5.14
CA VAL A 31 -16.70 24.72 6.41
C VAL A 31 -18.02 24.27 7.04
N GLY A 32 -19.09 25.06 6.88
CA GLY A 32 -20.45 24.73 7.34
C GLY A 32 -21.18 23.72 6.44
N SER A 33 -20.70 23.47 5.23
CA SER A 33 -21.39 22.59 4.28
C SER A 33 -21.49 21.14 4.76
N LYS A 34 -22.59 20.46 4.43
CA LYS A 34 -22.81 19.04 4.78
C LYS A 34 -21.68 18.15 4.26
N ALA A 35 -21.13 18.44 3.08
CA ALA A 35 -20.02 17.71 2.49
C ALA A 35 -18.74 17.83 3.32
N HIS A 36 -18.41 19.05 3.78
CA HIS A 36 -17.25 19.27 4.65
C HIS A 36 -17.40 18.53 5.98
N GLN A 37 -18.58 18.61 6.62
CA GLN A 37 -18.84 17.90 7.87
C GLN A 37 -18.78 16.37 7.72
N GLN A 38 -19.25 15.82 6.60
CA GLN A 38 -19.18 14.39 6.32
C GLN A 38 -17.72 13.92 6.13
N ASN A 39 -16.92 14.67 5.37
CA ASN A 39 -15.49 14.39 5.19
C ASN A 39 -14.71 14.52 6.50
N LYS A 40 -15.05 15.51 7.33
CA LYS A 40 -14.48 15.68 8.67
C LYS A 40 -14.76 14.48 9.58
N ARG A 41 -16.02 14.03 9.62
CA ARG A 41 -16.40 12.82 10.39
C ARG A 41 -15.72 11.55 9.87
N ALA A 42 -15.53 11.43 8.56
CA ALA A 42 -14.79 10.31 7.97
C ALA A 42 -13.30 10.34 8.35
N ALA A 43 -12.68 11.53 8.37
CA ALA A 43 -11.28 11.70 8.77
C ALA A 43 -11.05 11.50 10.28
N GLU A 44 -12.03 11.88 11.12
CA GLU A 44 -11.96 11.71 12.58
C GLU A 44 -12.38 10.30 13.04
N GLY A 45 -13.15 9.58 12.22
CA GLY A 45 -13.74 8.27 12.53
C GLY A 45 -12.81 7.07 12.44
N THR A 46 -11.53 7.22 12.11
CA THR A 46 -10.55 6.12 12.02
C THR A 46 -9.89 5.77 13.35
N LYS A 47 -10.51 6.10 14.49
CA LYS A 47 -10.05 5.61 15.80
C LYS A 47 -10.63 4.21 16.07
N ASP A 48 -9.73 3.22 16.12
CA ASP A 48 -9.90 1.87 16.66
C ASP A 48 -10.97 0.97 16.00
N ILE A 49 -10.59 0.37 14.87
CA ILE A 49 -11.19 -0.89 14.38
C ILE A 49 -10.75 -2.03 15.31
N LYS A 50 -11.37 -2.15 16.49
CA LYS A 50 -11.20 -3.31 17.41
C LYS A 50 -12.37 -4.28 17.42
N SER A 51 -13.41 -4.08 16.61
CA SER A 51 -14.66 -4.86 16.73
C SER A 51 -14.92 -5.91 15.64
N TYR A 52 -13.94 -6.27 14.80
CA TYR A 52 -14.16 -7.23 13.70
C TYR A 52 -14.17 -8.73 14.10
N PHE A 53 -13.92 -9.07 15.37
CA PHE A 53 -13.84 -10.49 15.80
C PHE A 53 -15.00 -11.02 16.66
N ASN A 54 -16.08 -10.25 16.86
CA ASN A 54 -17.25 -10.76 17.58
C ASN A 54 -18.36 -11.23 16.62
N PHE A 55 -18.10 -12.31 15.89
CA PHE A 55 -19.16 -13.06 15.20
C PHE A 55 -19.80 -14.07 16.17
N LYS A 56 -20.94 -13.71 16.75
CA LYS A 56 -21.85 -14.71 17.35
C LYS A 56 -22.68 -15.34 16.23
N PRO A 57 -22.68 -16.68 16.06
CA PRO A 57 -23.55 -17.34 15.09
C PRO A 57 -25.02 -17.15 15.49
N LYS A 58 -25.84 -16.64 14.56
CA LYS A 58 -27.28 -16.46 14.73
C LYS A 58 -27.99 -17.78 14.43
N ALA A 59 -28.78 -18.26 15.38
CA ALA A 59 -29.61 -19.46 15.24
C ALA A 59 -30.62 -19.33 14.07
N PRO A 60 -31.00 -20.46 13.44
CA PRO A 60 -31.88 -20.45 12.26
C PRO A 60 -33.29 -20.01 12.65
N ARG A 61 -33.80 -18.98 11.93
CA ARG A 61 -35.18 -18.51 12.08
C ARG A 61 -36.14 -19.40 11.29
N THR A 62 -37.08 -19.98 12.02
CA THR A 62 -38.29 -20.65 11.53
C THR A 62 -39.15 -19.69 10.72
N SER A 63 -39.62 -20.15 9.56
CA SER A 63 -40.43 -19.40 8.59
C SER A 63 -41.86 -19.16 9.08
N ALA A 64 -42.34 -17.92 8.98
CA ALA A 64 -43.75 -17.55 9.04
C ALA A 64 -44.23 -17.03 7.67
N PRO A 65 -45.55 -17.10 7.35
CA PRO A 65 -46.07 -16.87 6.00
C PRO A 65 -46.25 -15.38 5.64
N PRO A 66 -46.32 -15.02 4.34
CA PRO A 66 -46.22 -13.64 3.89
C PRO A 66 -47.57 -12.91 3.97
N ALA A 67 -47.54 -11.70 4.55
CA ALA A 67 -48.60 -10.71 4.41
C ALA A 67 -48.40 -9.88 3.13
N ALA A 68 -49.52 -9.46 2.56
CA ALA A 68 -49.67 -8.79 1.27
C ALA A 68 -48.84 -7.50 1.13
N ALA A 69 -48.22 -7.33 -0.04
CA ALA A 69 -47.50 -6.12 -0.43
C ALA A 69 -48.39 -5.20 -1.28
N THR A 70 -48.43 -3.92 -0.89
CA THR A 70 -48.98 -2.78 -1.64
C THR A 70 -47.93 -2.29 -2.66
N PRO A 71 -48.31 -1.77 -3.85
CA PRO A 71 -47.35 -1.37 -4.88
C PRO A 71 -46.88 0.08 -4.69
N SER A 72 -45.57 0.31 -4.69
CA SER A 72 -44.96 1.64 -4.76
C SER A 72 -44.23 1.85 -6.09
N GLY A 73 -44.69 2.90 -6.78
CA GLY A 73 -44.03 3.79 -7.75
C GLY A 73 -42.74 3.37 -8.44
N SER A 74 -42.83 3.27 -9.77
CA SER A 74 -41.71 3.29 -10.70
C SER A 74 -40.99 4.65 -10.69
N GLN A 75 -39.67 4.65 -10.50
CA GLN A 75 -38.80 5.74 -10.95
C GLN A 75 -37.96 5.23 -12.12
N GLY A 76 -37.96 6.02 -13.21
CA GLY A 76 -37.29 5.71 -14.47
C GLY A 76 -35.76 5.81 -14.43
N PRO A 77 -35.09 5.49 -15.54
CA PRO A 77 -33.64 5.38 -15.61
C PRO A 77 -32.96 6.75 -15.58
N ILE A 78 -31.90 6.87 -14.78
CA ILE A 78 -30.99 8.01 -14.73
C ILE A 78 -30.06 7.94 -15.97
N PRO A 79 -29.85 9.04 -16.72
CA PRO A 79 -28.92 9.06 -17.85
C PRO A 79 -27.46 9.03 -17.37
N LEU A 80 -26.67 8.12 -17.92
CA LEU A 80 -25.21 8.08 -17.78
C LEU A 80 -24.59 9.25 -18.55
N GLN A 81 -23.92 10.17 -17.83
CA GLN A 81 -23.04 11.17 -18.43
C GLN A 81 -21.68 10.54 -18.79
N PRO A 82 -21.07 10.93 -19.93
CA PRO A 82 -19.74 10.46 -20.32
C PRO A 82 -18.65 11.07 -19.45
N ALA A 83 -17.67 10.25 -19.07
CA ALA A 83 -16.50 10.66 -18.31
C ALA A 83 -15.59 11.59 -19.15
N PRO A 84 -15.00 12.65 -18.55
CA PRO A 84 -14.04 13.49 -19.24
C PRO A 84 -12.72 12.74 -19.51
N PRO A 85 -12.03 13.03 -20.63
CA PRO A 85 -10.76 12.39 -20.96
C PRO A 85 -9.68 12.76 -19.95
N SER A 86 -8.90 11.76 -19.53
CA SER A 86 -7.73 11.96 -18.68
C SER A 86 -6.66 12.77 -19.41
N PRO A 87 -5.96 13.69 -18.71
CA PRO A 87 -4.90 14.48 -19.33
C PRO A 87 -3.71 13.60 -19.68
N VAL A 88 -3.32 13.63 -20.95
CA VAL A 88 -2.08 13.08 -21.46
C VAL A 88 -0.92 13.91 -20.88
N LEU A 89 -0.09 13.29 -20.05
CA LEU A 89 1.18 13.88 -19.62
C LEU A 89 2.14 13.80 -20.80
N VAL A 90 2.34 14.94 -21.47
CA VAL A 90 3.46 15.17 -22.37
C VAL A 90 4.70 15.32 -21.47
N ILE A 91 5.61 14.38 -21.57
CA ILE A 91 6.95 14.48 -20.99
C ILE A 91 7.81 15.11 -22.09
N ASP A 92 8.14 16.39 -21.91
CA ASP A 92 9.16 17.06 -22.71
C ASP A 92 10.54 16.55 -22.27
N ASP A 93 11.09 15.61 -23.05
CA ASP A 93 12.49 15.20 -23.01
C ASP A 93 13.29 16.14 -23.91
N ASP A 94 13.76 17.26 -23.37
CA ASP A 94 14.78 18.11 -24.00
C ASP A 94 15.59 18.84 -22.93
N PHE A 95 16.53 18.13 -22.31
CA PHE A 95 17.66 18.76 -21.62
C PHE A 95 18.90 17.87 -21.70
N ALA A 96 19.61 17.98 -22.82
CA ALA A 96 20.97 17.47 -22.94
C ALA A 96 21.95 18.45 -22.27
N PRO A 97 22.86 17.98 -21.41
CA PRO A 97 24.12 18.67 -21.18
C PRO A 97 25.23 17.96 -21.95
N ASP A 98 25.83 18.74 -22.85
CA ASP A 98 27.11 18.48 -23.48
C ASP A 98 28.20 18.43 -22.39
N ALA A 99 28.76 17.25 -22.15
CA ALA A 99 29.91 17.04 -21.29
C ALA A 99 30.82 15.98 -21.92
N THR A 100 31.96 16.45 -22.41
CA THR A 100 33.09 15.68 -22.92
C THR A 100 33.53 14.57 -21.97
N PRO A 101 33.92 13.37 -22.46
CA PRO A 101 34.32 12.26 -21.62
C PRO A 101 35.74 12.49 -21.09
N VAL A 102 35.84 12.75 -19.78
CA VAL A 102 37.07 12.51 -19.02
C VAL A 102 37.11 11.00 -18.74
N ALA A 103 38.23 10.36 -19.07
CA ALA A 103 38.46 8.94 -18.83
C ALA A 103 38.52 8.67 -17.32
N ASP A 104 37.37 8.36 -16.73
CA ASP A 104 37.26 7.95 -15.34
C ASP A 104 37.59 6.45 -15.19
N ALA A 105 38.39 6.18 -14.16
CA ALA A 105 38.78 4.86 -13.71
C ALA A 105 37.56 3.93 -13.59
N GLU A 106 37.69 2.71 -14.12
CA GLU A 106 36.75 1.61 -13.92
C GLU A 106 36.52 1.40 -12.42
N THR A 107 35.48 2.05 -11.91
CA THR A 107 34.98 1.79 -10.57
C THR A 107 34.29 0.46 -10.69
N THR A 108 35.02 -0.62 -10.42
CA THR A 108 34.51 -1.99 -10.43
C THR A 108 33.22 -2.04 -9.60
N THR A 109 32.07 -2.01 -10.27
CA THR A 109 30.76 -2.17 -9.65
C THR A 109 30.71 -3.59 -9.12
N SER A 110 31.07 -3.77 -7.85
CA SER A 110 31.05 -5.07 -7.18
C SER A 110 29.65 -5.66 -7.29
N ASP A 111 29.54 -6.87 -7.83
CA ASP A 111 28.28 -7.62 -7.94
C ASP A 111 27.59 -7.63 -6.56
N PRO A 112 26.35 -7.13 -6.44
CA PRO A 112 25.66 -7.01 -5.16
C PRO A 112 25.50 -8.37 -4.46
N ARG A 113 25.45 -9.48 -5.21
CA ARG A 113 25.42 -10.85 -4.66
C ARG A 113 26.72 -11.16 -3.90
N LYS A 114 27.87 -10.75 -4.43
CA LYS A 114 29.17 -10.92 -3.78
C LYS A 114 29.29 -10.06 -2.53
N VAL A 115 28.77 -8.82 -2.57
CA VAL A 115 28.76 -7.92 -1.40
C VAL A 115 27.94 -8.53 -0.26
N LEU A 116 26.74 -9.04 -0.56
CA LEU A 116 25.87 -9.67 0.44
C LEU A 116 26.50 -10.94 1.03
N LEU A 117 27.09 -11.81 0.19
CA LEU A 117 27.79 -13.01 0.66
C LEU A 117 29.05 -12.68 1.47
N ALA A 118 29.82 -11.65 1.07
CA ALA A 118 30.99 -11.20 1.82
C ALA A 118 30.57 -10.68 3.20
N ARG A 119 29.47 -9.92 3.27
CA ARG A 119 28.90 -9.47 4.54
C ARG A 119 28.40 -10.63 5.39
N LEU A 120 27.73 -11.62 4.80
CA LEU A 120 27.27 -12.82 5.49
C LEU A 120 28.46 -13.59 6.09
N ARG A 121 29.50 -13.86 5.29
CA ARG A 121 30.72 -14.55 5.71
C ARG A 121 31.48 -13.78 6.80
N LEU A 122 31.56 -12.45 6.69
CA LEU A 122 32.14 -11.59 7.72
C LEU A 122 31.43 -11.80 9.06
N VAL A 123 30.09 -11.69 9.07
CA VAL A 123 29.31 -11.85 10.31
C VAL A 123 29.47 -13.26 10.88
N ILE A 124 29.49 -14.30 10.03
CA ILE A 124 29.73 -15.69 10.45
C ILE A 124 31.10 -15.84 11.12
N SER A 125 32.14 -15.22 10.56
CA SER A 125 33.51 -15.29 11.13
C SER A 125 33.64 -14.61 12.49
N THR A 126 32.76 -13.65 12.80
CA THR A 126 32.74 -12.93 14.08
C THR A 126 31.82 -13.57 15.13
N LEU A 127 31.19 -14.72 14.84
CA LEU A 127 30.31 -15.39 15.78
C LEU A 127 31.08 -15.84 17.04
N PRO A 128 30.61 -15.50 18.25
CA PRO A 128 31.30 -15.87 19.48
C PRO A 128 31.49 -17.39 19.65
N PRO A 129 32.57 -17.83 20.32
CA PRO A 129 32.84 -19.24 20.55
C PRO A 129 31.83 -19.92 21.48
N THR A 130 31.00 -19.15 22.17
CA THR A 130 29.90 -19.63 23.03
C THR A 130 28.77 -20.29 22.24
N ILE A 131 28.65 -20.04 20.93
CA ILE A 131 27.65 -20.69 20.08
C ILE A 131 28.11 -22.11 19.75
N PRO A 132 27.27 -23.14 19.96
CA PRO A 132 27.65 -24.52 19.69
C PRO A 132 27.90 -24.79 18.19
N LEU A 133 28.75 -25.78 17.92
CA LEU A 133 28.94 -26.33 16.58
C LEU A 133 27.69 -27.13 16.17
N ALA A 134 27.33 -27.09 14.90
CA ALA A 134 26.18 -27.81 14.37
C ALA A 134 26.44 -29.33 14.36
N SER A 135 25.48 -30.10 14.86
CA SER A 135 25.43 -31.55 14.65
C SER A 135 24.60 -31.90 13.41
N GLU A 136 24.77 -33.11 12.87
CA GLU A 136 23.98 -33.60 11.73
C GLU A 136 22.46 -33.65 12.01
N SER A 137 22.08 -33.67 13.29
CA SER A 137 20.68 -33.63 13.73
C SER A 137 20.08 -32.22 13.79
N ASP A 138 20.90 -31.17 13.72
CA ASP A 138 20.37 -29.79 13.74
C ASP A 138 19.66 -29.49 12.41
N PRO A 139 18.52 -28.76 12.40
CA PRO A 139 17.80 -28.43 11.16
C PRO A 139 18.65 -27.68 10.12
N ILE A 140 19.64 -26.91 10.59
CA ILE A 140 20.57 -26.15 9.74
C ILE A 140 21.58 -27.06 9.00
N ALA A 141 21.79 -28.30 9.45
CA ALA A 141 22.68 -29.25 8.79
C ALA A 141 22.19 -29.65 7.39
N SER A 142 20.91 -29.46 7.09
CA SER A 142 20.35 -29.65 5.75
C SER A 142 21.04 -28.78 4.67
N PHE A 143 21.62 -27.64 5.06
CA PHE A 143 22.35 -26.75 4.15
C PHE A 143 23.79 -27.18 3.87
N ALA A 144 24.31 -28.23 4.52
CA ALA A 144 25.60 -28.82 4.16
C ALA A 144 25.55 -29.55 2.80
N ILE A 145 24.35 -29.99 2.38
CA ILE A 145 24.14 -30.70 1.11
C ILE A 145 24.18 -29.71 -0.05
N ASN A 146 24.86 -30.08 -1.15
CA ASN A 146 24.92 -29.22 -2.34
C ASN A 146 23.50 -28.97 -2.92
N PRO A 147 23.03 -27.72 -3.04
CA PRO A 147 21.69 -27.45 -3.56
C PRO A 147 21.51 -27.94 -5.01
N VAL A 148 22.59 -27.96 -5.79
CA VAL A 148 22.56 -28.37 -7.20
C VAL A 148 22.21 -29.85 -7.34
N THR A 149 22.59 -30.70 -6.38
CA THR A 149 22.28 -32.13 -6.42
C THR A 149 20.85 -32.44 -5.98
N LEU A 150 20.16 -31.48 -5.34
CA LEU A 150 18.78 -31.64 -4.88
C LEU A 150 17.77 -31.26 -5.97
N VAL A 151 18.16 -30.46 -6.95
CA VAL A 151 17.28 -30.02 -8.03
C VAL A 151 17.21 -31.11 -9.10
N GLY A 152 16.03 -31.70 -9.29
CA GLY A 152 15.79 -32.65 -10.37
C GLY A 152 15.83 -32.00 -11.76
N THR A 153 16.10 -32.79 -12.79
CA THR A 153 16.07 -32.31 -14.18
C THR A 153 14.67 -31.80 -14.55
N GLY A 154 14.55 -30.50 -14.84
CA GLY A 154 13.29 -29.86 -15.25
C GLY A 154 12.43 -29.32 -14.10
N GLN A 155 12.93 -29.36 -12.86
CA GLN A 155 12.29 -28.73 -11.70
C GLN A 155 12.70 -27.26 -11.56
N ASP A 156 11.84 -26.46 -10.93
CA ASP A 156 12.18 -25.06 -10.59
C ASP A 156 13.05 -25.09 -9.34
N PRO A 157 14.34 -24.69 -9.41
CA PRO A 157 15.23 -24.74 -8.27
C PRO A 157 14.71 -23.96 -7.05
N TRP A 158 13.95 -22.88 -7.28
CA TRP A 158 13.41 -22.05 -6.21
C TRP A 158 12.28 -22.76 -5.46
N GLU A 159 11.19 -23.10 -6.17
CA GLU A 159 9.97 -23.65 -5.56
C GLU A 159 10.20 -25.03 -4.96
N ASP A 160 10.94 -25.90 -5.66
CA ASP A 160 11.00 -27.33 -5.31
C ASP A 160 12.01 -27.64 -4.20
N VAL A 161 13.09 -26.86 -4.08
CA VAL A 161 14.21 -27.16 -3.17
C VAL A 161 14.50 -26.01 -2.22
N ILE A 162 14.78 -24.83 -2.78
CA ILE A 162 15.36 -23.72 -2.01
C ILE A 162 14.33 -23.11 -1.06
N HIS A 163 13.11 -22.89 -1.55
CA HIS A 163 12.04 -22.27 -0.78
C HIS A 163 11.70 -23.13 0.44
N GLY A 164 11.49 -24.45 0.25
CA GLY A 164 11.20 -25.38 1.35
C GLY A 164 12.32 -25.49 2.39
N ALA A 165 13.58 -25.56 1.96
CA ALA A 165 14.73 -25.63 2.86
C ALA A 165 14.86 -24.36 3.71
N ILE A 166 14.78 -23.18 3.08
CA ILE A 166 14.85 -21.91 3.81
C ILE A 166 13.62 -21.70 4.69
N ASP A 167 12.43 -22.12 4.24
CA ASP A 167 11.21 -21.97 5.02
C ASP A 167 11.24 -22.83 6.28
N SER A 168 11.80 -24.05 6.22
CA SER A 168 12.02 -24.89 7.40
C SER A 168 12.90 -24.18 8.45
N LEU A 169 13.90 -23.42 8.01
CA LEU A 169 14.73 -22.61 8.90
C LEU A 169 13.98 -21.37 9.42
N MET A 170 13.30 -20.63 8.54
CA MET A 170 12.72 -19.31 8.80
C MET A 170 11.32 -19.32 9.44
N TYR A 171 10.58 -20.40 9.30
CA TYR A 171 9.18 -20.50 9.71
C TYR A 171 8.99 -21.70 10.64
N ASP A 172 7.98 -21.57 11.51
CA ASP A 172 7.45 -22.68 12.30
C ASP A 172 5.98 -22.86 11.88
N GLY A 173 5.75 -23.79 10.95
CA GLY A 173 4.50 -23.90 10.21
C GLY A 173 4.19 -22.63 9.41
N ALA A 174 3.04 -22.00 9.69
CA ALA A 174 2.59 -20.79 8.97
C ALA A 174 3.17 -19.47 9.54
N ARG A 175 3.94 -19.52 10.64
CA ARG A 175 4.41 -18.32 11.34
C ARG A 175 5.89 -18.08 11.05
N SER A 176 6.23 -16.86 10.62
CA SER A 176 7.63 -16.42 10.51
C SER A 176 8.26 -16.34 11.90
N LYS A 177 9.41 -16.99 12.08
CA LYS A 177 10.22 -16.82 13.29
C LYS A 177 10.74 -15.39 13.36
N ASN A 178 10.73 -14.78 14.54
CA ASN A 178 11.39 -13.50 14.75
C ASN A 178 12.91 -13.68 14.87
N SER A 179 13.68 -12.58 14.84
CA SER A 179 15.16 -12.66 14.90
C SER A 179 15.69 -13.32 16.18
N LEU A 180 14.94 -13.27 17.29
CA LEU A 180 15.30 -13.90 18.56
C LEU A 180 15.03 -15.42 18.57
N GLU A 181 13.96 -15.87 17.91
CA GLU A 181 13.66 -17.29 17.72
C GLU A 181 14.66 -17.91 16.74
N LEU A 182 14.99 -17.19 15.65
CA LEU A 182 16.03 -17.58 14.71
C LEU A 182 17.40 -17.72 15.36
N SER A 183 17.76 -16.83 16.28
CA SER A 183 19.07 -16.87 16.94
C SER A 183 19.30 -18.18 17.71
N ARG A 184 18.23 -18.84 18.18
CA ARG A 184 18.31 -20.16 18.84
C ARG A 184 18.65 -21.30 17.88
N SER A 185 18.38 -21.14 16.57
CA SER A 185 18.68 -22.12 15.53
C SER A 185 20.07 -21.94 14.92
N ILE A 186 20.78 -20.85 15.24
CA ILE A 186 22.12 -20.59 14.71
C ILE A 186 23.13 -21.53 15.36
N ARG A 187 23.99 -22.12 14.53
CA ARG A 187 25.09 -23.02 14.91
C ARG A 187 26.32 -22.69 14.07
N ARG A 188 27.51 -22.88 14.63
CA ARG A 188 28.78 -22.67 13.92
C ARG A 188 29.23 -23.93 13.17
N GLY A 189 30.19 -23.79 12.26
CA GLY A 189 30.83 -24.92 11.56
C GLY A 189 30.25 -25.19 10.18
N GLU A 190 30.80 -26.21 9.51
CA GLU A 190 30.45 -26.63 8.14
C GLU A 190 29.00 -27.12 8.03
N ASN A 191 28.49 -27.83 9.04
CA ASN A 191 27.08 -28.20 9.13
C ASN A 191 26.17 -27.05 9.63
N GLY A 192 26.74 -25.87 9.87
CA GLY A 192 26.05 -24.71 10.42
C GLY A 192 26.01 -23.54 9.45
N MET A 193 26.24 -22.33 9.98
CA MET A 193 26.20 -21.11 9.18
C MET A 193 27.24 -21.05 8.06
N SER A 194 28.39 -21.71 8.20
CA SER A 194 29.40 -21.75 7.13
C SER A 194 28.89 -22.55 5.92
N GLY A 195 28.31 -23.73 6.16
CA GLY A 195 27.66 -24.51 5.10
C GLY A 195 26.51 -23.75 4.44
N LEU A 196 25.70 -23.04 5.23
CA LEU A 196 24.64 -22.17 4.70
C LEU A 196 25.18 -21.06 3.78
N ALA A 197 26.31 -20.44 4.11
CA ALA A 197 26.91 -19.42 3.26
C ALA A 197 27.39 -19.98 1.91
N ASP A 198 28.01 -21.16 1.92
CA ASP A 198 28.47 -21.84 0.70
C ASP A 198 27.29 -22.38 -0.12
N TRP A 199 26.23 -22.82 0.56
CA TRP A 199 24.97 -23.18 -0.06
C TRP A 199 24.34 -21.99 -0.79
N MET A 200 24.27 -20.82 -0.14
CA MET A 200 23.74 -19.58 -0.75
C MET A 200 24.59 -19.12 -1.93
N GLU A 201 25.92 -19.27 -1.88
CA GLU A 201 26.80 -18.97 -3.01
C GLU A 201 26.46 -19.82 -4.24
N LYS A 202 26.23 -21.11 -4.06
CA LYS A 202 25.79 -22.01 -5.14
C LYS A 202 24.40 -21.63 -5.66
N CYS A 203 23.47 -21.24 -4.80
CA CYS A 203 22.17 -20.73 -5.22
C CYS A 203 22.29 -19.49 -6.12
N PHE A 204 23.16 -18.54 -5.77
CA PHE A 204 23.34 -17.31 -6.54
C PHE A 204 24.06 -17.51 -7.87
N PHE A 205 25.14 -18.30 -7.89
CA PHE A 205 26.03 -18.37 -9.06
C PHE A 205 25.83 -19.61 -9.92
N VAL A 206 25.38 -20.72 -9.36
CA VAL A 206 25.13 -21.96 -10.12
C VAL A 206 23.67 -22.05 -10.52
N LEU A 207 22.75 -21.86 -9.58
CA LEU A 207 21.30 -21.94 -9.84
C LEU A 207 20.70 -20.61 -10.33
N GLN A 208 21.49 -19.53 -10.37
CA GLN A 208 21.09 -18.21 -10.86
C GLN A 208 19.81 -17.66 -10.18
N ILE A 209 19.64 -17.93 -8.89
CA ILE A 209 18.48 -17.43 -8.14
C ILE A 209 18.55 -15.90 -8.02
N PRO A 210 17.45 -15.17 -8.31
CA PRO A 210 17.43 -13.72 -8.20
C PRO A 210 17.72 -13.21 -6.78
N LEU A 211 18.55 -12.18 -6.67
CA LEU A 211 18.95 -11.57 -5.39
C LEU A 211 17.74 -11.19 -4.51
N GLY A 212 16.71 -10.59 -5.11
CA GLY A 212 15.52 -10.11 -4.38
C GLY A 212 14.72 -11.19 -3.64
N MET A 213 14.89 -12.47 -3.99
CA MET A 213 14.23 -13.58 -3.29
C MET A 213 14.97 -14.00 -2.01
N LEU A 214 16.31 -13.91 -2.03
CA LEU A 214 17.17 -14.37 -0.94
C LEU A 214 17.60 -13.24 0.00
N GLU A 215 17.77 -12.02 -0.51
CA GLU A 215 18.26 -10.87 0.24
C GLU A 215 17.48 -10.60 1.54
N PRO A 216 16.13 -10.52 1.55
CA PRO A 216 15.39 -10.29 2.80
C PRO A 216 15.57 -11.40 3.84
N ARG A 217 15.85 -12.62 3.38
CA ARG A 217 16.03 -13.80 4.24
C ARG A 217 17.45 -13.82 4.83
N ILE A 218 18.46 -13.49 4.03
CA ILE A 218 19.85 -13.35 4.47
C ILE A 218 20.00 -12.19 5.45
N GLU A 219 19.38 -11.03 5.19
CA GLU A 219 19.43 -9.90 6.13
C GLU A 219 18.81 -10.26 7.48
N ARG A 220 17.71 -11.04 7.49
CA ARG A 220 17.10 -11.51 8.73
C ARG A 220 18.04 -12.45 9.52
N LEU A 221 18.78 -13.31 8.84
CA LEU A 221 19.82 -14.15 9.45
C LEU A 221 20.96 -13.31 10.02
N ILE A 222 21.43 -12.30 9.29
CA ILE A 222 22.45 -11.36 9.76
C ILE A 222 21.98 -10.68 11.04
N GLN A 223 20.74 -10.19 11.09
CA GLN A 223 20.17 -9.59 12.31
C GLN A 223 20.11 -10.58 13.47
N ALA A 224 19.73 -11.84 13.22
CA ALA A 224 19.73 -12.88 14.24
C ALA A 224 21.14 -13.19 14.78
N MET A 225 22.16 -13.17 13.93
CA MET A 225 23.57 -13.32 14.34
C MET A 225 24.08 -12.13 15.15
N LEU A 226 23.70 -10.90 14.78
CA LEU A 226 24.05 -9.70 15.53
C LEU A 226 23.49 -9.73 16.96
N LEU A 227 22.29 -10.30 17.16
CA LEU A 227 21.72 -10.51 18.49
C LEU A 227 22.53 -11.51 19.35
N LEU A 228 23.35 -12.35 18.74
CA LEU A 228 24.25 -13.29 19.44
C LEU A 228 25.64 -12.68 19.69
N GLY A 229 25.86 -11.40 19.37
CA GLY A 229 27.14 -10.71 19.58
C GLY A 229 28.11 -10.81 18.40
N ALA A 230 27.66 -11.21 17.21
CA ALA A 230 28.45 -11.04 15.98
C ALA A 230 28.60 -9.54 15.64
N SER A 231 29.63 -9.19 14.88
CA SER A 231 29.90 -7.81 14.44
C SER A 231 29.85 -7.70 12.92
N THR A 232 29.43 -6.53 12.42
CA THR A 232 29.50 -6.16 10.99
C THR A 232 30.68 -5.27 10.68
N SER A 233 31.35 -4.74 11.70
CA SER A 233 32.53 -3.92 11.52
C SER A 233 33.75 -4.82 11.45
N VAL A 234 34.57 -4.66 10.41
CA VAL A 234 35.98 -5.05 10.47
C VAL A 234 36.63 -4.05 11.42
N GLU A 235 36.37 -4.19 12.71
CA GLU A 235 36.92 -3.30 13.72
C GLU A 235 38.43 -3.52 13.71
N SER A 236 39.11 -2.57 13.07
CA SER A 236 40.56 -2.45 13.02
C SER A 236 41.08 -2.62 14.43
N GLN A 237 41.86 -3.69 14.65
CA GLN A 237 42.47 -4.00 15.94
C GLN A 237 43.01 -2.72 16.60
N PRO A 238 42.76 -2.52 17.91
CA PRO A 238 43.26 -1.35 18.62
C PRO A 238 44.79 -1.32 18.55
N SER A 239 45.33 -0.24 17.96
CA SER A 239 46.75 0.07 18.03
C SER A 239 47.18 0.20 19.50
N PRO A 240 48.36 -0.35 19.89
CA PRO A 240 48.79 -0.36 21.28
C PRO A 240 49.20 1.04 21.76
N THR A 241 48.58 1.46 22.87
CA THR A 241 49.16 2.21 23.98
C THR A 241 49.91 3.52 23.67
N SER A 242 49.21 4.65 23.76
CA SER A 242 49.81 5.96 24.05
C SER A 242 49.75 6.28 25.55
N GLN A 243 50.92 6.57 26.12
CA GLN A 243 51.23 6.81 27.53
C GLN A 243 50.51 8.03 28.16
N PRO A 244 50.37 8.07 29.50
CA PRO A 244 49.77 9.19 30.23
C PRO A 244 50.74 10.39 30.31
N VAL A 245 50.26 11.56 29.89
CA VAL A 245 50.94 12.86 30.07
C VAL A 245 50.64 13.38 31.49
N PRO A 246 51.65 13.81 32.27
CA PRO A 246 51.45 14.25 33.65
C PRO A 246 50.88 15.67 33.72
N GLU A 247 49.79 15.79 34.48
CA GLU A 247 49.06 17.02 34.79
C GLU A 247 49.84 17.83 35.84
N LYS A 248 50.36 19.00 35.44
CA LYS A 248 51.01 19.96 36.35
C LYS A 248 49.99 21.00 36.80
N MET A 249 49.56 20.89 38.06
CA MET A 249 48.83 21.93 38.77
C MET A 249 49.74 23.15 39.00
N SER A 250 49.28 24.35 38.65
CA SER A 250 49.89 25.61 39.07
C SER A 250 48.83 26.58 39.56
N ALA A 251 49.12 27.18 40.71
CA ALA A 251 48.22 27.90 41.59
C ALA A 251 48.18 29.42 41.32
N HIS A 252 47.03 30.01 41.68
CA HIS A 252 46.78 31.42 42.02
C HIS A 252 46.99 32.49 40.92
N SER A 253 46.00 32.63 40.03
CA SER A 253 45.80 33.84 39.22
C SER A 253 44.90 34.84 39.95
N LYS A 254 45.41 36.05 40.17
CA LYS A 254 44.61 37.25 40.48
C LYS A 254 43.43 37.34 39.50
N THR A 255 42.21 37.48 40.00
CA THR A 255 40.98 37.58 39.20
C THR A 255 40.98 38.89 38.41
N SER A 256 41.67 38.92 37.27
CA SER A 256 41.49 39.96 36.27
C SER A 256 40.08 39.84 35.73
N PHE A 257 39.25 40.87 35.90
CA PHE A 257 37.92 40.93 35.31
C PHE A 257 38.05 40.92 33.79
N GLY A 258 37.77 39.75 33.21
CA GLY A 258 37.84 39.58 31.78
C GLY A 258 36.63 40.20 31.08
N CYS A 259 36.76 40.52 29.78
CA CYS A 259 35.58 40.80 28.98
C CYS A 259 34.60 39.61 29.10
N ASN A 260 33.30 39.84 29.26
CA ASN A 260 32.30 38.77 29.34
C ASN A 260 31.83 38.27 27.96
N GLY A 261 32.30 38.90 26.87
CA GLY A 261 31.79 38.64 25.52
C GLY A 261 30.42 39.25 25.30
N GLN A 262 29.87 39.03 24.11
CA GLN A 262 28.53 39.48 23.74
C GLN A 262 27.57 38.30 23.79
N GLU A 263 26.56 38.39 24.66
CA GLU A 263 25.50 37.39 24.73
C GLU A 263 24.58 37.50 23.51
N ILE A 264 24.27 36.36 22.88
CA ILE A 264 23.25 36.23 21.84
C ILE A 264 21.92 35.95 22.55
N PRO A 265 20.89 36.79 22.36
CA PRO A 265 19.57 36.53 22.93
C PRO A 265 18.98 35.25 22.32
N LEU A 266 18.58 34.32 23.19
CA LEU A 266 17.87 33.09 22.83
C LEU A 266 16.44 33.18 23.36
N LYS A 267 15.48 32.54 22.68
CA LYS A 267 14.11 32.43 23.20
C LYS A 267 14.10 31.54 24.44
N ASP A 268 13.20 31.82 25.38
CA ASP A 268 13.06 31.03 26.60
C ASP A 268 12.88 29.54 26.28
N GLY A 269 13.70 28.70 26.94
CA GLY A 269 13.71 27.25 26.73
C GLY A 269 14.54 26.75 25.54
N GLN A 270 15.12 27.63 24.71
CA GLN A 270 16.05 27.19 23.66
C GLN A 270 17.44 26.89 24.22
N SER A 271 17.98 25.74 23.82
CA SER A 271 19.37 25.39 24.15
C SER A 271 20.36 26.19 23.29
N PRO A 272 21.42 26.77 23.88
CA PRO A 272 22.53 27.40 23.15
C PRO A 272 23.13 26.50 22.06
N PHE A 273 23.22 25.21 22.33
CA PHE A 273 23.79 24.21 21.42
C PHE A 273 22.92 23.96 20.18
N LEU A 274 21.60 24.16 20.30
CA LEU A 274 20.66 23.93 19.20
C LEU A 274 20.39 25.18 18.37
N SER A 275 20.80 26.35 18.85
CA SER A 275 20.41 27.66 18.30
C SER A 275 21.53 28.35 17.52
N TYR A 276 22.73 27.76 17.47
CA TYR A 276 23.86 28.29 16.72
C TYR A 276 24.26 27.37 15.56
N PRO A 277 24.47 27.88 14.34
CA PRO A 277 24.88 27.09 13.18
C PRO A 277 26.39 26.85 13.21
N LEU A 278 26.84 25.80 13.90
CA LEU A 278 28.26 25.46 14.01
C LEU A 278 28.96 25.30 12.65
N ALA A 279 28.25 24.75 11.66
CA ALA A 279 28.75 24.59 10.29
C ALA A 279 29.13 25.92 9.61
N LEU A 280 28.69 27.06 10.14
CA LEU A 280 29.04 28.35 9.57
C LEU A 280 30.55 28.63 9.70
N HIS A 281 31.21 28.09 10.74
CA HIS A 281 32.66 28.23 10.93
C HIS A 281 33.50 27.36 9.98
N THR A 282 32.94 26.29 9.41
CA THR A 282 33.64 25.48 8.41
C THR A 282 33.56 26.07 7.01
N HIS A 283 32.53 26.87 6.73
CA HIS A 283 32.30 27.46 5.41
C HIS A 283 32.72 28.93 5.30
N ARG A 284 32.93 29.62 6.42
CA ARG A 284 33.32 31.02 6.47
C ARG A 284 34.29 31.28 7.58
N GLU A 285 35.30 32.10 7.29
CA GLU A 285 36.14 32.70 8.31
C GLU A 285 35.35 33.79 9.03
N LEU A 286 34.98 33.51 10.28
CA LEU A 286 34.21 34.43 11.11
C LEU A 286 35.14 35.15 12.08
N PRO A 287 35.02 36.48 12.27
CA PRO A 287 35.89 37.23 13.17
C PRO A 287 35.56 37.04 14.66
N TRP A 288 34.91 35.93 15.04
CA TRP A 288 34.54 35.63 16.42
C TRP A 288 34.65 34.14 16.75
N SER A 289 34.95 33.84 18.01
CA SER A 289 34.75 32.53 18.63
C SER A 289 33.41 32.46 19.34
N VAL A 290 32.91 31.24 19.54
CA VAL A 290 31.66 30.95 20.24
C VAL A 290 31.99 30.16 21.50
N GLU A 291 31.41 30.58 22.62
CA GLU A 291 31.48 29.87 23.90
C GLU A 291 30.07 29.39 24.26
N PHE A 292 29.95 28.08 24.48
CA PHE A 292 28.70 27.45 24.87
C PHE A 292 28.67 27.26 26.38
N GLY A 293 27.64 27.78 27.03
CA GLY A 293 27.39 27.58 28.45
C GLY A 293 25.88 27.62 28.74
N PRO A 294 25.44 28.14 29.89
CA PRO A 294 24.01 28.42 30.12
C PRO A 294 23.48 29.50 29.17
N LYS A 295 24.38 30.31 28.61
CA LYS A 295 24.13 31.37 27.64
C LYS A 295 25.03 31.16 26.43
N LEU A 296 24.60 31.64 25.27
CA LEU A 296 25.41 31.63 24.05
C LEU A 296 26.22 32.93 23.98
N ILE A 297 27.53 32.84 24.13
CA ILE A 297 28.41 34.01 24.15
C ILE A 297 29.30 33.99 22.92
N ILE A 298 29.37 35.12 22.21
CA ILE A 298 30.31 35.32 21.11
C ILE A 298 31.38 36.34 21.48
N ARG A 299 32.62 36.08 21.04
CA ARG A 299 33.78 36.92 21.35
C ARG A 299 34.57 37.21 20.10
N SER A 300 34.85 38.49 19.85
CA SER A 300 35.70 38.88 18.72
C SER A 300 37.12 38.37 18.92
N TYR A 301 37.79 37.95 17.85
CA TYR A 301 39.21 37.60 17.90
C TYR A 301 40.11 38.80 18.28
N GLU A 302 39.62 40.02 18.07
CA GLU A 302 40.29 41.26 18.50
C GLU A 302 40.03 41.58 19.99
N CYS A 303 39.35 40.71 20.73
CA CYS A 303 39.06 40.92 22.15
C CYS A 303 40.33 40.76 23.00
N LYS A 304 40.82 41.87 23.58
CA LYS A 304 41.99 41.89 24.46
C LYS A 304 41.80 41.21 25.83
N ARG A 305 40.61 40.69 26.12
CA ARG A 305 40.21 39.99 27.35
C ARG A 305 40.43 40.74 28.67
N ALA A 306 41.08 41.90 28.73
CA ALA A 306 41.20 42.74 29.92
C ALA A 306 40.38 44.03 29.76
N LEU A 307 39.49 44.32 30.72
CA LEU A 307 38.70 45.55 30.75
C LEU A 307 38.68 46.14 32.17
N GLU A 308 38.86 47.45 32.27
CA GLU A 308 38.96 48.16 33.56
C GLU A 308 37.62 48.73 34.06
N ALA A 309 36.55 48.78 33.26
CA ALA A 309 35.29 49.40 33.70
C ALA A 309 33.98 48.87 33.05
N SER A 310 34.00 48.39 31.80
CA SER A 310 32.79 47.87 31.12
C SER A 310 32.82 46.34 31.00
N SER A 311 31.70 45.66 31.19
CA SER A 311 31.61 44.19 31.06
C SER A 311 31.85 43.68 29.63
N ILE A 312 31.70 44.50 28.59
CA ILE A 312 31.82 44.12 27.16
C ILE A 312 32.73 45.11 26.42
N CYS A 313 33.77 44.62 25.72
CA CYS A 313 34.66 45.49 24.95
C CYS A 313 34.01 45.97 23.63
N ALA A 314 34.52 47.08 23.07
CA ALA A 314 34.01 47.65 21.83
C ALA A 314 34.02 46.67 20.62
N PRO A 315 35.07 45.85 20.40
CA PRO A 315 35.05 44.83 19.34
C PRO A 315 33.92 43.81 19.49
N CYS A 316 33.70 43.27 20.70
CA CYS A 316 32.60 42.33 20.96
C CYS A 316 31.22 42.98 20.77
N LYS A 317 31.05 44.25 21.18
CA LYS A 317 29.80 44.99 20.99
C LYS A 317 29.48 45.23 19.50
N LYS A 318 30.50 45.39 18.65
CA LYS A 318 30.34 45.56 17.19
C LYS A 318 29.82 44.29 16.50
N LEU A 319 30.02 43.11 17.09
CA LEU A 319 29.57 41.83 16.51
C LEU A 319 28.05 41.76 16.31
N LEU A 320 27.23 42.37 17.19
CA LEU A 320 25.77 42.40 17.00
C LEU A 320 25.33 43.12 15.72
N ARG A 321 26.17 44.02 15.20
CA ARG A 321 25.91 44.73 13.94
C ARG A 321 26.40 43.95 12.71
N HIS A 322 27.08 42.82 12.91
CA HIS A 322 27.59 42.01 11.81
C HIS A 322 26.41 41.34 11.08
N PRO A 323 26.33 41.42 9.74
CA PRO A 323 25.16 40.95 8.98
C PRO A 323 24.89 39.46 9.16
N THR A 324 25.92 38.65 9.38
CA THR A 324 25.75 37.20 9.61
C THR A 324 25.09 36.91 10.96
N ILE A 325 25.40 37.68 12.00
CA ILE A 325 24.77 37.53 13.33
C ILE A 325 23.35 38.06 13.30
N LYS A 326 23.10 39.18 12.60
CA LYS A 326 21.74 39.67 12.38
C LYS A 326 20.86 38.64 11.67
N ASN A 327 21.34 38.06 10.56
CA ASN A 327 20.62 37.01 9.84
C ASN A 327 20.45 35.73 10.67
N LEU A 328 21.38 35.44 11.58
CA LEU A 328 21.24 34.33 12.53
C LEU A 328 20.10 34.60 13.52
N LEU A 329 20.05 35.80 14.10
CA LEU A 329 19.00 36.20 15.02
C LEU A 329 17.62 36.14 14.34
N GLU A 330 17.50 36.71 13.14
CA GLU A 330 16.27 36.64 12.33
C GLU A 330 15.85 35.18 12.07
N ARG A 331 16.78 34.27 11.75
CA ARG A 331 16.46 32.84 11.55
C ARG A 331 16.11 32.10 12.83
N ASN A 332 16.66 32.50 13.98
CA ASN A 332 16.27 31.93 15.27
C ASN A 332 14.87 32.39 15.68
N GLU A 333 14.48 33.59 15.23
CA GLU A 333 13.17 34.15 15.49
C GLU A 333 12.10 33.60 14.55
N ASP A 334 12.30 33.73 13.24
CA ASP A 334 11.32 33.41 12.19
C ASP A 334 11.44 31.98 11.65
N GLY A 335 12.52 31.29 11.98
CA GLY A 335 12.89 30.02 11.36
C GLY A 335 13.64 30.18 10.04
N PRO A 336 14.19 29.09 9.49
CA PRO A 336 14.93 29.13 8.24
C PRO A 336 13.97 29.26 7.05
N LYS A 337 14.27 30.18 6.13
CA LYS A 337 13.55 30.31 4.86
C LYS A 337 13.74 29.04 4.00
N PRO A 338 12.75 28.64 3.18
CA PRO A 338 12.92 27.54 2.23
C PRO A 338 14.12 27.80 1.32
N GLY A 339 14.95 26.78 1.09
CA GLY A 339 16.17 26.89 0.29
C GLY A 339 17.40 27.43 1.03
N THR A 340 17.32 27.71 2.33
CA THR A 340 18.50 28.09 3.12
C THR A 340 19.55 26.97 3.09
N THR A 341 20.78 27.29 2.69
CA THR A 341 21.90 26.33 2.66
C THR A 341 22.16 25.74 4.05
N PHE A 342 22.51 24.45 4.11
CA PHE A 342 22.72 23.70 5.37
C PHE A 342 23.73 24.36 6.33
N ALA A 343 24.76 25.04 5.81
CA ALA A 343 25.74 25.79 6.58
C ALA A 343 25.14 26.84 7.54
N TYR A 344 23.96 27.37 7.21
CA TYR A 344 23.27 28.39 7.99
C TYR A 344 22.16 27.82 8.89
N LEU A 345 21.90 26.51 8.82
CA LEU A 345 20.90 25.88 9.65
C LEU A 345 21.50 25.57 11.02
N THR A 346 20.74 25.90 12.06
CA THR A 346 21.04 25.47 13.42
C THR A 346 20.76 23.97 13.58
N VAL A 347 21.31 23.33 14.61
CA VAL A 347 21.04 21.91 14.88
C VAL A 347 19.53 21.67 15.11
N GLY A 348 18.84 22.59 15.80
CA GLY A 348 17.38 22.52 15.96
C GLY A 348 16.63 22.60 14.62
N ASN A 349 17.07 23.45 13.70
CA ASN A 349 16.49 23.56 12.36
C ASN A 349 16.72 22.27 11.55
N MET A 350 17.92 21.68 11.63
CA MET A 350 18.23 20.42 10.97
C MET A 350 17.38 19.26 11.50
N GLN A 351 17.17 19.17 12.81
CA GLN A 351 16.28 18.16 13.40
C GLN A 351 14.84 18.31 12.90
N THR A 352 14.33 19.54 12.84
CA THR A 352 12.98 19.82 12.31
C THR A 352 12.87 19.43 10.83
N LEU A 353 13.88 19.74 10.01
CA LEU A 353 13.92 19.36 8.60
C LEU A 353 13.97 17.83 8.45
N LEU A 354 14.78 17.15 9.25
CA LEU A 354 14.90 15.69 9.24
C LEU A 354 13.56 15.02 9.61
N ARG A 355 12.86 15.51 10.63
CA ARG A 355 11.51 15.03 10.98
C ARG A 355 10.54 15.19 9.82
N LYS A 356 10.48 16.39 9.23
CA LYS A 356 9.63 16.64 8.04
C LYS A 356 9.97 15.70 6.88
N LYS A 357 11.25 15.42 6.64
CA LYS A 357 11.68 14.46 5.61
C LYS A 357 11.27 13.03 5.94
N ASN A 358 11.38 12.61 7.20
CA ASN A 358 10.89 11.31 7.63
C ASN A 358 9.37 11.19 7.47
N ASP A 359 8.62 12.25 7.79
CA ASP A 359 7.17 12.27 7.59
C ASP A 359 6.82 12.15 6.11
N GLN A 360 7.55 12.84 5.22
CA GLN A 360 7.39 12.70 3.77
C GLN A 360 7.70 11.28 3.30
N ILE A 361 8.81 10.69 3.76
CA ILE A 361 9.20 9.31 3.43
C ILE A 361 8.11 8.33 3.89
N ASN A 362 7.61 8.50 5.10
CA ASN A 362 6.55 7.64 5.64
C ASN A 362 5.24 7.81 4.86
N GLY A 363 4.90 9.03 4.46
CA GLY A 363 3.77 9.31 3.58
C GLY A 363 3.90 8.58 2.23
N LEU A 364 5.05 8.71 1.58
CA LEU A 364 5.33 8.02 0.31
C LEU A 364 5.31 6.50 0.45
N LYS A 365 5.87 5.94 1.54
CA LYS A 365 5.81 4.50 1.83
C LYS A 365 4.37 4.01 1.97
N LEU A 366 3.54 4.75 2.70
CA LEU A 366 2.13 4.41 2.87
C LEU A 366 1.38 4.47 1.53
N SER A 367 1.60 5.52 0.74
CA SER A 367 1.03 5.63 -0.61
C SER A 367 1.47 4.48 -1.53
N GLY A 368 2.75 4.10 -1.47
CA GLY A 368 3.28 2.95 -2.22
C GLY A 368 2.63 1.63 -1.82
N LEU A 369 2.38 1.41 -0.52
CA LEU A 369 1.67 0.24 -0.01
C LEU A 369 0.21 0.21 -0.47
N THR A 370 -0.50 1.34 -0.41
CA THR A 370 -1.89 1.42 -0.89
C THR A 370 -1.98 1.17 -2.39
N LEU A 371 -1.04 1.71 -3.16
CA LEU A 371 -0.96 1.48 -4.60
C LEU A 371 -0.70 0.00 -4.91
N SER A 372 0.25 -0.63 -4.22
CA SER A 372 0.56 -2.05 -4.45
C SER A 372 -0.62 -2.97 -4.11
N GLN A 373 -1.34 -2.71 -3.00
CA GLN A 373 -2.57 -3.42 -2.68
C GLN A 373 -3.65 -3.23 -3.74
N THR A 374 -3.82 -2.00 -4.23
CA THR A 374 -4.79 -1.69 -5.30
C THR A 374 -4.44 -2.43 -6.60
N LEU A 375 -3.15 -2.47 -6.97
CA LEU A 375 -2.67 -3.21 -8.13
C LEU A 375 -2.87 -4.71 -7.97
N LEU A 376 -2.61 -5.27 -6.78
CA LEU A 376 -2.83 -6.68 -6.50
C LEU A 376 -4.31 -7.06 -6.66
N VAL A 377 -5.22 -6.25 -6.12
CA VAL A 377 -6.66 -6.46 -6.32
C VAL A 377 -7.02 -6.38 -7.80
N ARG A 378 -6.51 -5.41 -8.55
CA ARG A 378 -6.78 -5.33 -10.00
C ARG A 378 -6.21 -6.53 -10.76
N ALA A 379 -5.03 -7.02 -10.39
CA ALA A 379 -4.42 -8.20 -11.00
C ALA A 379 -5.26 -9.46 -10.76
N THR A 380 -5.77 -9.67 -9.54
CA THR A 380 -6.66 -10.82 -9.26
C THR A 380 -7.98 -10.72 -10.01
N HIS A 381 -8.54 -9.51 -10.19
CA HIS A 381 -9.71 -9.28 -11.05
C HIS A 381 -9.43 -9.59 -12.53
N LEU A 382 -8.25 -9.20 -13.05
CA LEU A 382 -7.86 -9.52 -14.43
C LEU A 382 -7.67 -11.03 -14.64
N GLU A 383 -7.07 -11.71 -13.66
CA GLU A 383 -6.92 -13.17 -13.71
C GLU A 383 -8.29 -13.86 -13.70
N ALA A 384 -9.21 -13.43 -12.85
CA ALA A 384 -10.59 -13.91 -12.84
C ALA A 384 -11.27 -13.70 -14.20
N TYR A 385 -11.11 -12.53 -14.81
CA TYR A 385 -11.63 -12.26 -16.14
C TYR A 385 -11.03 -13.20 -17.21
N SER A 386 -9.72 -13.45 -17.15
CA SER A 386 -9.04 -14.40 -18.03
C SER A 386 -9.61 -15.82 -17.88
N ARG A 387 -9.81 -16.28 -16.64
CA ARG A 387 -10.44 -17.58 -16.35
C ARG A 387 -11.86 -17.66 -16.90
N LEU A 388 -12.67 -16.61 -16.73
CA LEU A 388 -14.01 -16.54 -17.30
C LEU A 388 -13.95 -16.64 -18.83
N ARG A 389 -13.06 -15.88 -19.47
CA ARG A 389 -12.89 -15.88 -20.92
C ARG A 389 -12.53 -17.28 -21.44
N ILE A 390 -11.62 -17.97 -20.76
CA ILE A 390 -11.23 -19.36 -21.11
C ILE A 390 -12.43 -20.31 -20.94
N ALA A 391 -13.19 -20.18 -19.85
CA ALA A 391 -14.38 -21.00 -19.63
C ALA A 391 -15.46 -20.80 -20.70
N VAL A 392 -15.69 -19.54 -21.13
CA VAL A 392 -16.60 -19.22 -22.24
C VAL A 392 -16.07 -19.78 -23.55
N ALA A 393 -14.78 -19.59 -23.85
CA ALA A 393 -14.17 -20.06 -25.10
C ALA A 393 -14.22 -21.59 -25.27
N ARG A 394 -14.16 -22.34 -24.17
CA ARG A 394 -14.25 -23.81 -24.19
C ARG A 394 -15.66 -24.34 -24.47
N ASN A 395 -16.71 -23.51 -24.41
CA ASN A 395 -18.12 -23.92 -24.53
C ASN A 395 -18.52 -25.11 -23.63
N ASP A 396 -17.74 -25.40 -22.59
CA ASP A 396 -17.83 -26.62 -21.77
C ASP A 396 -18.94 -26.52 -20.70
N VAL A 397 -19.64 -25.38 -20.64
CA VAL A 397 -20.70 -25.15 -19.68
C VAL A 397 -21.98 -24.85 -20.44
N PRO A 398 -22.90 -25.83 -20.55
CA PRO A 398 -24.19 -25.58 -21.18
C PRO A 398 -24.90 -24.43 -20.46
N ARG A 399 -25.36 -23.44 -21.23
CA ARG A 399 -26.08 -22.26 -20.74
C ARG A 399 -25.24 -21.28 -19.88
N ILE A 400 -23.91 -21.23 -20.07
CA ILE A 400 -23.04 -20.24 -19.40
C ILE A 400 -23.52 -18.80 -19.61
N HIS A 401 -24.01 -18.49 -20.81
CA HIS A 401 -24.57 -17.17 -21.15
C HIS A 401 -25.73 -16.80 -20.24
N THR A 402 -26.58 -17.75 -19.86
CA THR A 402 -27.72 -17.46 -18.99
C THR A 402 -27.31 -17.31 -17.53
N ILE A 403 -26.27 -18.03 -17.07
CA ILE A 403 -25.69 -17.83 -15.74
C ILE A 403 -25.20 -16.39 -15.62
N ILE A 404 -24.34 -15.98 -16.56
CA ILE A 404 -23.72 -14.66 -16.56
C ILE A 404 -24.80 -13.58 -16.71
N ALA A 405 -25.76 -13.74 -17.63
CA ALA A 405 -26.84 -12.77 -17.81
C ALA A 405 -27.74 -12.61 -16.58
N ASN A 406 -28.09 -13.72 -15.90
CA ASN A 406 -28.86 -13.63 -14.65
C ASN A 406 -28.04 -12.99 -13.53
N ASP A 407 -26.76 -13.29 -13.44
CA ASP A 407 -25.88 -12.71 -12.43
C ASP A 407 -25.68 -11.21 -12.63
N LEU A 408 -25.49 -10.77 -13.87
CA LEU A 408 -25.42 -9.34 -14.22
C LEU A 408 -26.75 -8.63 -13.88
N LYS A 409 -27.90 -9.26 -14.17
CA LYS A 409 -29.22 -8.73 -13.78
C LYS A 409 -29.39 -8.61 -12.26
N ASN A 410 -28.78 -9.52 -11.50
CA ASN A 410 -28.82 -9.54 -10.04
C ASN A 410 -27.71 -8.70 -9.38
N GLY A 411 -26.86 -8.01 -10.16
CA GLY A 411 -25.74 -7.23 -9.65
C GLY A 411 -24.65 -8.08 -8.98
N ALA A 412 -24.53 -9.35 -9.34
CA ALA A 412 -23.50 -10.24 -8.79
C ALA A 412 -22.10 -9.84 -9.31
N SER A 413 -21.08 -9.99 -8.45
CA SER A 413 -19.70 -9.74 -8.84
C SER A 413 -19.18 -10.82 -9.80
N LEU A 414 -18.15 -10.48 -10.59
CA LEU A 414 -17.49 -11.41 -11.51
C LEU A 414 -17.05 -12.72 -10.82
N PHE A 415 -16.52 -12.62 -9.60
CA PHE A 415 -16.11 -13.78 -8.80
C PHE A 415 -17.29 -14.65 -8.40
N ALA A 416 -18.42 -14.07 -8.01
CA ALA A 416 -19.64 -14.82 -7.70
C ALA A 416 -20.17 -15.55 -8.95
N SER A 417 -20.05 -14.94 -10.13
CA SER A 417 -20.37 -15.60 -11.39
C SER A 417 -19.44 -16.76 -11.71
N LEU A 418 -18.13 -16.58 -11.54
CA LEU A 418 -17.17 -17.67 -11.71
C LEU A 418 -17.42 -18.83 -10.75
N GLU A 419 -17.77 -18.55 -9.50
CA GLU A 419 -18.12 -19.58 -8.52
C GLU A 419 -19.37 -20.36 -8.94
N LYS A 420 -20.40 -19.68 -9.46
CA LYS A 420 -21.60 -20.36 -10.00
C LYS A 420 -21.29 -21.16 -11.25
N VAL A 421 -20.40 -20.68 -12.12
CA VAL A 421 -19.92 -21.43 -13.29
C VAL A 421 -19.15 -22.68 -12.85
N GLY A 422 -18.28 -22.57 -11.83
CA GLY A 422 -17.56 -23.72 -11.26
C GLY A 422 -18.50 -24.76 -10.64
N ARG A 423 -19.51 -24.30 -9.88
CA ARG A 423 -20.56 -25.20 -9.38
C ARG A 423 -21.36 -25.83 -10.52
N ALA A 424 -21.54 -25.14 -11.64
CA ALA A 424 -22.22 -25.70 -12.80
C ALA A 424 -21.38 -26.77 -13.49
N THR A 425 -20.06 -26.57 -13.60
CA THR A 425 -19.13 -27.55 -14.17
C THR A 425 -19.05 -28.82 -13.32
N GLU A 426 -19.17 -28.68 -12.00
CA GLU A 426 -19.25 -29.81 -11.07
C GLU A 426 -20.63 -30.51 -11.05
N GLY A 427 -21.60 -30.01 -11.82
CA GLY A 427 -23.00 -30.49 -11.79
C GLY A 427 -23.78 -30.09 -10.53
N ASN A 428 -23.15 -29.39 -9.59
CA ASN A 428 -23.75 -28.90 -8.34
C ASN A 428 -24.72 -27.74 -8.56
N PHE A 429 -24.65 -27.05 -9.70
CA PHE A 429 -25.53 -25.94 -10.05
C PHE A 429 -26.03 -26.05 -11.49
N ASN A 430 -27.28 -26.45 -11.68
CA ASN A 430 -27.93 -26.44 -12.99
C ASN A 430 -28.80 -25.18 -13.11
N PRO A 431 -28.37 -24.14 -13.84
CA PRO A 431 -29.13 -22.90 -13.99
C PRO A 431 -30.35 -23.19 -14.86
N LYS A 432 -31.50 -23.36 -14.20
CA LYS A 432 -32.79 -23.59 -14.84
C LYS A 432 -33.31 -22.29 -15.43
N SER A 433 -32.82 -21.96 -16.62
CA SER A 433 -33.40 -20.95 -17.50
C SER A 433 -34.06 -21.68 -18.65
N TYR A 434 -35.37 -21.52 -18.81
CA TYR A 434 -36.13 -22.25 -19.82
C TYR A 434 -36.43 -21.33 -21.00
N VAL A 435 -36.13 -21.78 -22.22
CA VAL A 435 -36.45 -21.03 -23.46
C VAL A 435 -37.97 -21.11 -23.70
N ARG A 436 -38.54 -20.18 -24.45
CA ARG A 436 -39.98 -20.20 -24.79
C ARG A 436 -40.41 -21.52 -25.46
N SER A 437 -39.57 -22.06 -26.33
CA SER A 437 -39.78 -23.36 -26.97
C SER A 437 -39.86 -24.51 -25.95
N GLU A 438 -39.02 -24.49 -24.91
CA GLU A 438 -39.03 -25.50 -23.84
C GLU A 438 -40.29 -25.39 -22.97
N HIS A 439 -40.78 -24.18 -22.70
CA HIS A 439 -42.06 -23.99 -22.02
C HIS A 439 -43.23 -24.53 -22.87
N GLN A 440 -43.24 -24.25 -24.18
CA GLN A 440 -44.25 -24.75 -25.10
C GLN A 440 -44.20 -26.28 -25.23
N LEU A 441 -43.01 -26.87 -25.34
CA LEU A 441 -42.85 -28.33 -25.39
C LEU A 441 -43.31 -29.00 -24.09
N SER A 442 -42.94 -28.44 -22.93
CA SER A 442 -43.37 -28.96 -21.63
C SER A 442 -44.90 -28.85 -21.46
N TYR A 443 -45.50 -27.77 -21.96
CA TYR A 443 -46.95 -27.62 -21.99
C TYR A 443 -47.63 -28.62 -22.92
N LEU A 444 -47.07 -28.85 -24.11
CA LEU A 444 -47.59 -29.84 -25.05
C LEU A 444 -47.54 -31.25 -24.45
N LEU A 445 -46.42 -31.63 -23.84
CA LEU A 445 -46.28 -32.89 -23.12
C LEU A 445 -47.29 -33.01 -21.98
N TRP A 446 -47.54 -31.91 -21.26
CA TRP A 446 -48.54 -31.86 -20.20
C TRP A 446 -49.97 -32.01 -20.73
N GLN A 447 -50.31 -31.38 -21.85
CA GLN A 447 -51.66 -31.45 -22.44
C GLN A 447 -51.94 -32.81 -23.09
N LEU A 448 -50.98 -33.39 -23.80
CA LEU A 448 -51.17 -34.66 -24.51
C LEU A 448 -50.99 -35.89 -23.62
N GLY A 449 -49.96 -35.90 -22.78
CA GLY A 449 -49.60 -37.05 -21.95
C GLY A 449 -49.89 -36.88 -20.46
N GLY A 450 -50.59 -35.80 -20.09
CA GLY A 450 -50.95 -35.50 -18.70
C GLY A 450 -49.73 -35.20 -17.81
N ARG A 451 -49.93 -35.33 -16.50
CA ARG A 451 -48.90 -35.04 -15.48
C ARG A 451 -47.69 -35.96 -15.62
N ALA A 452 -47.91 -37.23 -15.92
CA ALA A 452 -46.85 -38.24 -15.99
C ALA A 452 -45.84 -37.93 -17.12
N ALA A 453 -46.33 -37.59 -18.33
CA ALA A 453 -45.45 -37.26 -19.45
C ALA A 453 -44.68 -35.95 -19.23
N ALA A 454 -45.32 -34.93 -18.64
CA ALA A 454 -44.62 -33.69 -18.31
C ALA A 454 -43.58 -33.87 -17.20
N GLU A 455 -43.84 -34.74 -16.23
CA GLU A 455 -42.87 -35.06 -15.18
C GLU A 455 -41.70 -35.90 -15.71
N LEU A 456 -41.97 -36.82 -16.64
CA LEU A 456 -40.94 -37.52 -17.41
C LEU A 456 -40.11 -36.53 -18.23
N GLY A 457 -40.74 -35.59 -18.94
CA GLY A 457 -40.04 -34.52 -19.67
C GLY A 457 -39.20 -33.62 -18.77
N HIS A 458 -39.69 -33.30 -17.57
CA HIS A 458 -38.91 -32.54 -16.57
C HIS A 458 -37.64 -33.30 -16.14
N ARG A 459 -37.77 -34.61 -15.88
CA ARG A 459 -36.67 -35.44 -15.38
C ARG A 459 -35.67 -35.84 -16.48
N CYS A 460 -36.15 -36.18 -17.66
CA CYS A 460 -35.32 -36.71 -18.74
C CYS A 460 -34.80 -35.63 -19.69
N LEU A 461 -35.61 -34.61 -19.98
CA LEU A 461 -35.27 -33.57 -20.96
C LEU A 461 -34.91 -32.23 -20.30
N GLY A 462 -34.98 -32.16 -18.96
CA GLY A 462 -34.71 -30.92 -18.23
C GLY A 462 -35.71 -29.81 -18.52
N LEU A 463 -36.94 -30.14 -18.95
CA LEU A 463 -37.99 -29.18 -19.28
C LEU A 463 -38.55 -28.46 -18.03
N PRO A 464 -39.22 -27.31 -18.15
CA PRO A 464 -39.82 -26.64 -16.99
C PRO A 464 -40.87 -27.49 -16.30
N SER A 465 -40.93 -27.40 -14.96
CA SER A 465 -41.96 -28.07 -14.15
C SER A 465 -43.36 -27.57 -14.51
N ILE A 466 -44.40 -28.39 -14.30
CA ILE A 466 -45.80 -28.01 -14.59
C ILE A 466 -46.19 -26.69 -13.91
N PRO A 467 -45.85 -26.41 -12.63
CA PRO A 467 -46.12 -25.11 -12.03
C PRO A 467 -45.42 -23.95 -12.76
N THR A 468 -44.16 -24.14 -13.17
CA THR A 468 -43.40 -23.15 -13.95
C THR A 468 -44.05 -22.88 -15.30
N VAL A 469 -44.45 -23.95 -16.01
CA VAL A 469 -45.15 -23.87 -17.29
C VAL A 469 -46.47 -23.13 -17.15
N LYS A 470 -47.28 -23.47 -16.14
CA LYS A 470 -48.57 -22.81 -15.86
C LYS A 470 -48.40 -21.31 -15.62
N ARG A 471 -47.38 -20.92 -14.84
CA ARG A 471 -47.06 -19.50 -14.60
C ARG A 471 -46.60 -18.79 -15.86
N HIS A 472 -45.83 -19.47 -16.72
CA HIS A 472 -45.26 -18.86 -17.92
C HIS A 472 -46.25 -18.74 -19.07
N ILE A 473 -47.11 -19.75 -19.25
CA ILE A 473 -48.06 -19.79 -20.37
C ILE A 473 -49.34 -19.01 -20.08
N ALA A 474 -49.56 -18.62 -18.82
CA ALA A 474 -50.59 -17.68 -18.38
C ALA A 474 -51.79 -17.63 -19.35
N THR A 475 -52.48 -18.76 -19.50
CA THR A 475 -53.66 -18.82 -20.34
C THR A 475 -54.66 -17.85 -19.76
N THR A 476 -55.01 -16.80 -20.50
CA THR A 476 -56.11 -15.92 -20.11
C THR A 476 -57.35 -16.80 -20.02
N PRO A 477 -58.00 -16.92 -18.85
CA PRO A 477 -59.15 -17.80 -18.71
C PRO A 477 -60.26 -17.31 -19.64
N LEU A 478 -60.91 -18.25 -20.32
CA LEU A 478 -62.13 -17.94 -21.05
C LEU A 478 -63.23 -17.56 -20.05
N VAL A 479 -63.97 -16.51 -20.37
CA VAL A 479 -65.12 -16.08 -19.58
C VAL A 479 -66.26 -17.06 -19.83
N VAL A 480 -66.79 -17.65 -18.76
CA VAL A 480 -67.87 -18.65 -18.83
C VAL A 480 -69.21 -17.93 -18.69
N SER A 481 -70.10 -18.13 -19.65
CA SER A 481 -71.47 -17.60 -19.63
C SER A 481 -72.41 -18.55 -18.87
N PRO A 482 -73.08 -18.13 -17.79
CA PRO A 482 -73.88 -19.03 -16.95
C PRO A 482 -75.21 -19.50 -17.55
N LYS A 483 -75.68 -18.90 -18.66
CA LYS A 483 -76.94 -19.29 -19.32
C LYS A 483 -76.81 -19.33 -20.84
N ALA A 484 -76.78 -18.15 -21.47
CA ALA A 484 -76.60 -17.99 -22.91
C ALA A 484 -75.40 -17.07 -23.14
N PRO A 485 -74.54 -17.37 -24.13
CA PRO A 485 -73.34 -16.57 -24.37
C PRO A 485 -73.69 -15.15 -24.80
N VAL A 486 -73.20 -14.15 -24.07
CA VAL A 486 -73.38 -12.75 -24.43
C VAL A 486 -72.37 -12.39 -25.52
N LYS A 487 -72.78 -11.54 -26.47
CA LYS A 487 -71.94 -11.10 -27.60
C LYS A 487 -70.55 -10.63 -27.15
N ASP A 488 -70.46 -9.90 -26.04
CA ASP A 488 -69.20 -9.37 -25.53
C ASP A 488 -68.31 -10.47 -24.93
N GLU A 489 -68.89 -11.45 -24.23
CA GLU A 489 -68.18 -12.61 -23.70
C GLU A 489 -67.66 -13.50 -24.85
N MET A 490 -68.47 -13.70 -25.88
CA MET A 490 -68.05 -14.40 -27.11
C MET A 490 -66.90 -13.66 -27.79
N GLN A 491 -66.99 -12.34 -27.94
CA GLN A 491 -65.93 -11.54 -28.55
C GLN A 491 -64.64 -11.57 -27.72
N HIS A 492 -64.75 -11.51 -26.39
CA HIS A 492 -63.61 -11.63 -25.48
C HIS A 492 -62.94 -13.00 -25.62
N ASN A 493 -63.71 -14.08 -25.57
CA ASN A 493 -63.20 -15.44 -25.72
C ASN A 493 -62.61 -15.69 -27.11
N LEU A 494 -63.19 -15.13 -28.17
CA LEU A 494 -62.64 -15.19 -29.52
C LEU A 494 -61.33 -14.42 -29.63
N ARG A 495 -61.19 -13.25 -29.01
CA ARG A 495 -59.92 -12.49 -28.96
C ARG A 495 -58.82 -13.24 -28.20
N ILE A 496 -59.17 -13.97 -27.15
CA ILE A 496 -58.22 -14.81 -26.39
C ILE A 496 -57.82 -16.05 -27.20
N SER A 497 -58.79 -16.71 -27.84
CA SER A 497 -58.59 -17.98 -28.53
C SER A 497 -57.92 -17.81 -29.90
N TYR A 498 -58.23 -16.71 -30.56
CA TYR A 498 -57.67 -16.28 -31.83
C TYR A 498 -57.07 -14.89 -31.62
N PRO A 499 -55.91 -14.80 -30.92
CA PRO A 499 -55.20 -13.54 -30.86
C PRO A 499 -55.00 -13.12 -32.32
N THR A 500 -55.52 -11.94 -32.67
CA THR A 500 -55.32 -11.39 -34.01
C THR A 500 -53.83 -11.45 -34.23
N PRO A 501 -53.35 -12.12 -35.31
CA PRO A 501 -51.92 -12.16 -35.59
C PRO A 501 -51.49 -10.71 -35.53
N PHE A 502 -50.56 -10.40 -34.62
CA PHE A 502 -50.03 -9.05 -34.46
C PHE A 502 -49.84 -8.56 -35.87
N ALA A 503 -50.61 -7.55 -36.30
CA ALA A 503 -50.36 -6.88 -37.54
C ALA A 503 -48.91 -6.50 -37.40
N SER A 504 -48.04 -7.20 -38.13
CA SER A 504 -46.59 -7.10 -37.97
C SER A 504 -46.31 -5.64 -38.22
N SER A 505 -46.13 -4.90 -37.13
CA SER A 505 -45.81 -3.50 -37.18
C SER A 505 -44.50 -3.47 -37.95
N SER A 506 -44.59 -3.06 -39.20
CA SER A 506 -43.49 -2.91 -40.13
C SER A 506 -42.57 -1.74 -39.73
N ASP A 507 -42.55 -1.39 -38.45
CA ASP A 507 -41.56 -0.55 -37.78
C ASP A 507 -40.33 -1.38 -37.37
N HIS A 508 -39.87 -2.27 -38.25
CA HIS A 508 -38.44 -2.54 -38.34
C HIS A 508 -37.81 -1.49 -39.24
N SER A 509 -37.79 -0.24 -38.76
CA SER A 509 -36.75 0.70 -39.13
C SER A 509 -35.42 0.08 -38.68
N ILE A 510 -34.72 -0.50 -39.64
CA ILE A 510 -33.31 -0.87 -39.53
C ILE A 510 -32.56 0.41 -39.14
N GLY A 511 -32.24 0.56 -37.86
CA GLY A 511 -31.29 1.58 -37.42
C GLY A 511 -29.91 1.23 -37.99
N PRO A 512 -29.15 2.21 -38.51
CA PRO A 512 -27.83 1.95 -39.06
C PRO A 512 -26.91 1.46 -37.94
N GLY A 513 -26.21 0.37 -38.24
CA GLY A 513 -25.27 -0.28 -37.33
C GLY A 513 -24.11 0.63 -36.94
N PHE A 514 -23.70 0.47 -35.68
CA PHE A 514 -22.35 0.72 -35.20
C PHE A 514 -21.77 -0.59 -34.69
#